data_AF-A0A2S2PGX7-F1
#
_entry.id   AF-A0A2S2PGX7-F1
#
_cell.length_a   1.000
_cell.length_b   1.000
_cell.length_c   1.000
_cell.angle_alpha   90.00
_cell.angle_beta   90.00
_cell.angle_gamma   90.00
#
_symmetry.space_group_name_H-M   'P 1'
#
loop_
_entity.id
_entity.type
_entity.pdbx_description
1 polymer ?
#
loop_
_entity_poly.entity_id
_entity_poly.type
_entity_poly.pdbx_seq_one_letter_code
_entity_poly.pdbx_strand_id
1 'polypeptide(L)'
;LTTSITKLQTEGVSLADSIEIIDNVSVAMKLLTGTTGKNICTKMENVLKKNVGLAMLKKIKNILNGQLIDMKDLPEDLNINDLTYFKYAPITSVNVERSFSAYKSLLTNNRRSFKVENIKKHLIIQCNAGIEDAEC
;
A
#
# COMPACT_ATOMS: atom_id res chain seq x y z
N LEU A 1 1.50 18.35 -6.22
CA LEU A 1 0.77 17.56 -5.20
C LEU A 1 -0.34 16.72 -5.82
N THR A 2 -1.30 17.32 -6.53
CA THR A 2 -2.43 16.61 -7.16
C THR A 2 -1.98 15.42 -8.02
N THR A 3 -1.03 15.62 -8.93
CA THR A 3 -0.47 14.55 -9.77
C THR A 3 0.12 13.39 -8.95
N SER A 4 0.81 13.69 -7.84
CA SER A 4 1.39 12.68 -6.95
C SER A 4 0.30 11.87 -6.25
N ILE A 5 -0.77 12.52 -5.80
CA ILE A 5 -1.94 11.85 -5.19
C ILE A 5 -2.62 10.95 -6.22
N THR A 6 -2.90 11.45 -7.43
CA THR A 6 -3.53 10.66 -8.49
C THR A 6 -2.69 9.43 -8.85
N LYS A 7 -1.36 9.57 -8.96
CA LYS A 7 -0.46 8.44 -9.18
C LYS A 7 -0.57 7.41 -8.06
N LEU A 8 -0.51 7.83 -6.79
CA LEU A 8 -0.66 6.93 -5.63
C LEU A 8 -2.02 6.22 -5.58
N GLN A 9 -3.07 6.85 -6.13
CA GLN A 9 -4.41 6.28 -6.21
C GLN A 9 -4.62 5.38 -7.44
N THR A 10 -3.65 5.29 -8.34
CA THR A 10 -3.73 4.40 -9.51
C THR A 10 -3.52 2.94 -9.06
N GLU A 11 -4.05 1.99 -9.80
CA GLU A 11 -3.83 0.57 -9.56
C GLU A 11 -2.47 0.10 -10.09
N GLY A 12 -1.93 -0.98 -9.52
CA GLY A 12 -0.71 -1.61 -10.01
C GLY A 12 0.59 -0.86 -9.72
N VAL A 13 0.55 0.28 -9.00
CA VAL A 13 1.75 1.01 -8.59
C VAL A 13 2.55 0.16 -7.60
N SER A 14 3.84 -0.03 -7.86
CA SER A 14 4.70 -0.81 -6.97
C SER A 14 4.92 -0.12 -5.63
N LEU A 15 5.30 -0.90 -4.62
CA LEU A 15 5.70 -0.39 -3.32
C LEU A 15 6.87 0.59 -3.44
N ALA A 16 7.84 0.29 -4.30
CA ALA A 16 9.01 1.13 -4.55
C ALA A 16 8.61 2.49 -5.14
N ASP A 17 7.82 2.49 -6.21
CA ASP A 17 7.37 3.72 -6.87
C ASP A 17 6.49 4.56 -5.93
N SER A 18 5.61 3.90 -5.16
CA SER A 18 4.74 4.59 -4.22
C SER A 18 5.52 5.27 -3.10
N ILE A 19 6.54 4.60 -2.53
CA ILE A 19 7.43 5.19 -1.54
C ILE A 19 8.23 6.35 -2.13
N GLU A 20 8.71 6.21 -3.37
CA GLU A 20 9.44 7.27 -4.06
C GLU A 20 8.57 8.52 -4.27
N ILE A 21 7.30 8.35 -4.65
CA ILE A 21 6.35 9.47 -4.77
C ILE A 21 6.19 10.18 -3.42
N ILE A 22 6.04 9.44 -2.32
CA ILE A 22 5.91 10.00 -0.96
C ILE A 22 7.19 10.78 -0.59
N ASP A 23 8.36 10.21 -0.86
CA ASP A 23 9.64 10.84 -0.53
C ASP A 23 9.88 12.11 -1.35
N ASN A 24 9.55 12.10 -2.64
CA ASN A 24 9.61 13.27 -3.51
C ASN A 24 8.67 14.39 -3.04
N VAL A 25 7.43 14.05 -2.62
CA VAL A 25 6.51 15.02 -2.03
C VAL A 25 7.06 15.56 -0.72
N SER A 26 7.64 14.71 0.13
CA SER A 26 8.24 15.13 1.40
C SER A 26 9.38 16.13 1.19
N VAL A 27 10.27 15.87 0.23
CA VAL A 27 11.35 16.80 -0.16
C VAL A 27 10.78 18.13 -0.65
N ALA A 28 9.79 18.11 -1.54
CA ALA A 28 9.17 19.32 -2.04
C ALA A 28 8.49 20.14 -0.93
N MET A 29 7.83 19.48 0.03
CA MET A 29 7.22 20.15 1.17
C MET A 29 8.27 20.84 2.04
N LYS A 30 9.42 20.21 2.30
CA LYS A 30 10.52 20.81 3.09
C LYS A 30 11.08 22.11 2.51
N LEU A 31 10.91 22.34 1.20
CA LEU A 31 11.33 23.59 0.54
C LEU A 31 10.37 24.76 0.78
N LEU A 32 9.18 24.51 1.35
CA LEU A 32 8.21 25.57 1.64
C LEU A 32 8.75 26.51 2.73
N THR A 33 8.70 27.80 2.45
CA THR A 33 9.13 28.87 3.37
C THR A 33 7.93 29.54 4.04
N GLY A 34 8.20 30.43 5.00
CA GLY A 34 7.18 31.13 5.77
C GLY A 34 6.57 30.29 6.90
N THR A 35 5.74 30.93 7.72
CA THR A 35 5.08 30.31 8.89
C THR A 35 4.15 29.18 8.48
N THR A 36 3.31 29.40 7.47
CA THR A 36 2.39 28.38 6.94
C THR A 36 3.14 27.18 6.36
N GLY A 37 4.20 27.41 5.58
CA GLY A 37 5.05 26.35 5.04
C GLY A 37 5.66 25.48 6.14
N LYS A 38 6.26 26.10 7.17
CA LYS A 38 6.80 25.39 8.34
C LYS A 38 5.75 24.53 9.05
N ASN A 39 4.53 25.05 9.22
CA ASN A 39 3.44 24.31 9.86
C ASN A 39 3.04 23.07 9.04
N ILE A 40 2.97 23.20 7.71
CA ILE A 40 2.68 22.08 6.80
C ILE A 40 3.79 21.02 6.90
N CYS A 41 5.06 21.42 6.82
CA CYS A 41 6.21 20.50 6.95
C CYS A 41 6.17 19.73 8.27
N THR A 42 5.99 20.47 9.36
CA THR A 42 5.93 19.90 10.72
C THR A 42 4.80 18.89 10.83
N LYS A 43 3.62 19.20 10.28
CA LYS A 43 2.48 18.27 10.27
C LYS A 43 2.79 17.01 9.47
N MET A 44 3.35 17.16 8.27
CA MET A 44 3.72 16.04 7.40
C MET A 44 4.73 15.11 8.11
N GLU A 45 5.83 15.66 8.61
CA GLU A 45 6.86 14.88 9.31
C GLU A 45 6.30 14.14 10.52
N ASN A 46 5.46 14.81 11.31
CA ASN A 46 4.81 14.18 12.47
C ASN A 46 3.88 13.02 12.08
N VAL A 47 3.13 13.16 10.98
CA VAL A 47 2.25 12.09 10.48
C VAL A 47 3.08 10.91 9.97
N LEU A 48 4.11 11.17 9.16
CA LEU A 48 4.97 10.11 8.61
C LEU A 48 5.76 9.38 9.70
N LYS A 49 6.30 10.12 10.69
CA LYS A 49 7.07 9.55 11.80
C LYS A 49 6.22 8.65 12.71
N LYS A 50 4.95 9.00 12.92
CA LYS A 50 4.02 8.19 13.74
C LYS A 50 3.50 6.95 13.01
N ASN A 51 3.64 6.90 11.68
CA ASN A 51 3.17 5.76 10.90
C ASN A 51 4.21 4.64 10.87
N VAL A 52 4.15 3.76 11.88
CA VAL A 52 5.03 2.58 12.00
C VAL A 52 4.89 1.61 10.82
N GLY A 53 3.68 1.49 10.24
CA GLY A 53 3.44 0.65 9.07
C GLY A 53 4.19 1.15 7.83
N LEU A 54 4.21 2.46 7.60
CA LEU A 54 5.01 3.05 6.53
C LEU A 54 6.52 2.83 6.74
N ALA A 55 6.99 2.92 7.99
CA ALA A 55 8.40 2.65 8.32
C ALA A 55 8.77 1.19 8.00
N MET A 56 7.92 0.23 8.37
CA MET A 56 8.06 -1.18 8.04
C MET A 56 8.09 -1.40 6.52
N LEU A 57 7.15 -0.80 5.78
CA LEU A 57 7.09 -0.89 4.32
C LEU A 57 8.36 -0.32 3.63
N LYS A 58 8.94 0.76 4.16
CA LYS A 58 10.22 1.29 3.67
C LYS A 58 11.37 0.31 3.88
N LYS A 59 11.40 -0.40 5.01
CA LYS A 59 12.40 -1.44 5.28
C LYS A 59 12.25 -2.60 4.31
N ILE A 60 11.03 -3.11 4.12
CA ILE A 60 10.71 -4.17 3.14
C ILE A 60 11.14 -3.75 1.73
N LYS A 61 10.80 -2.53 1.29
CA LYS A 61 11.24 -1.98 0.00
C LYS A 61 12.76 -1.99 -0.18
N ASN A 62 13.50 -1.62 0.87
CA ASN A 62 14.96 -1.61 0.80
C ASN A 62 15.54 -3.03 0.74
N ILE A 63 14.91 -4.01 1.41
CA ILE A 63 15.30 -5.42 1.32
C ILE A 63 15.03 -5.97 -0.09
N LEU A 64 13.84 -5.71 -0.64
CA LEU A 64 13.46 -6.12 -2.00
C LEU A 64 14.39 -5.54 -3.08
N ASN A 65 14.90 -4.32 -2.87
CA ASN A 65 15.85 -3.68 -3.77
C ASN A 65 17.31 -4.11 -3.53
N GLY A 66 17.58 -5.05 -2.61
CA GLY A 66 18.93 -5.50 -2.27
C GLY A 66 19.79 -4.45 -1.55
N GLN A 67 19.19 -3.39 -1.01
CA GLN A 67 19.88 -2.30 -0.32
C GLN A 67 20.11 -2.60 1.17
N LEU A 68 19.32 -3.49 1.75
CA LEU A 68 19.42 -3.97 3.13
C LEU A 68 19.19 -5.47 3.18
N ILE A 69 19.79 -6.17 4.15
CA ILE A 69 19.57 -7.61 4.40
C ILE A 69 19.01 -7.83 5.82
N ASP A 70 18.86 -6.76 6.60
CA ASP A 70 18.41 -6.83 7.98
C ASP A 70 16.88 -6.97 8.07
N MET A 71 16.43 -8.11 8.60
CA MET A 71 15.02 -8.42 8.87
C MET A 71 14.57 -8.01 10.28
N LYS A 72 15.44 -7.41 11.11
CA LYS A 72 15.09 -6.95 12.46
C LYS A 72 13.88 -6.01 12.42
N ASP A 73 13.08 -5.95 13.47
CA ASP A 73 11.91 -5.05 13.58
C ASP A 73 10.77 -5.33 12.56
N LEU A 74 10.92 -6.35 11.70
CA LEU A 74 9.80 -6.95 10.98
C LEU A 74 9.13 -8.01 11.86
N PRO A 75 7.83 -8.30 11.66
CA PRO A 75 7.15 -9.42 12.29
C PRO A 75 7.92 -10.75 12.18
N GLU A 76 8.03 -11.49 13.29
CA GLU A 76 8.82 -12.74 13.38
C GLU A 76 8.29 -13.86 12.46
N ASP A 77 7.02 -13.77 12.07
CA ASP A 77 6.35 -14.69 11.17
C ASP A 77 6.63 -14.41 9.69
N LEU A 78 7.25 -13.27 9.35
CA LEU A 78 7.66 -12.95 7.98
C LEU A 78 9.00 -13.58 7.62
N ASN A 79 9.00 -14.40 6.58
CA ASN A 79 10.24 -14.87 5.96
C ASN A 79 10.57 -14.08 4.67
N ILE A 80 11.75 -14.32 4.10
CA ILE A 80 12.23 -13.64 2.89
C ILE A 80 11.31 -13.88 1.67
N ASN A 81 10.77 -15.09 1.53
CA ASN A 81 9.86 -15.39 0.43
C ASN A 81 8.55 -14.59 0.57
N ASP A 82 8.06 -14.38 1.79
CA ASP A 82 6.85 -13.60 2.04
C ASP A 82 7.01 -12.14 1.64
N LEU A 83 8.23 -11.59 1.77
CA LEU A 83 8.51 -10.20 1.37
C LEU A 83 8.22 -9.96 -0.12
N THR A 84 8.34 -10.98 -0.97
CA THR A 84 8.07 -10.85 -2.40
C THR A 84 6.61 -10.45 -2.68
N TYR A 85 5.68 -10.84 -1.81
CA TYR A 85 4.26 -10.45 -1.91
C TYR A 85 4.02 -8.97 -1.61
N PHE A 86 4.97 -8.28 -0.97
CA PHE A 86 4.88 -6.84 -0.71
C PHE A 86 5.27 -5.97 -1.91
N LYS A 87 5.69 -6.55 -3.05
CA LYS A 87 6.04 -5.78 -4.27
C LYS A 87 4.94 -4.80 -4.69
N TYR A 88 3.68 -5.18 -4.51
CA TYR A 88 2.50 -4.36 -4.80
C TYR A 88 1.66 -4.10 -3.54
N ALA A 89 2.32 -4.00 -2.38
CA ALA A 89 1.65 -3.74 -1.12
C ALA A 89 0.82 -2.44 -1.20
N PRO A 90 -0.46 -2.47 -0.77
CA PRO A 90 -1.32 -1.30 -0.82
C PRO A 90 -0.84 -0.24 0.18
N ILE A 91 -0.60 0.99 -0.30
CA ILE A 91 -0.15 2.11 0.54
C ILE A 91 -1.29 3.09 0.83
N THR A 92 -2.30 3.16 -0.03
CA THR A 92 -3.40 4.12 0.10
C THR A 92 -4.70 3.45 0.54
N SER A 93 -5.58 4.20 1.21
CA SER A 93 -6.92 3.72 1.57
C SER A 93 -7.76 3.36 0.34
N VAL A 94 -7.47 3.96 -0.83
CA VAL A 94 -8.17 3.65 -2.09
C VAL A 94 -8.00 2.18 -2.48
N ASN A 95 -6.84 1.58 -2.23
CA ASN A 95 -6.63 0.15 -2.47
C ASN A 95 -7.51 -0.72 -1.55
N VAL A 96 -7.71 -0.29 -0.30
CA VAL A 96 -8.62 -0.95 0.64
C VAL A 96 -10.07 -0.82 0.15
N GLU A 97 -10.50 0.38 -0.24
CA GLU A 97 -11.84 0.63 -0.78
C GLU A 97 -12.14 -0.24 -2.01
N ARG A 98 -11.19 -0.32 -2.96
CA ARG A 98 -11.29 -1.20 -4.14
C ARG A 98 -11.41 -2.67 -3.74
N SER A 99 -10.59 -3.13 -2.79
CA SER A 99 -10.65 -4.51 -2.28
C SER A 99 -12.00 -4.83 -1.63
N PHE A 100 -12.51 -3.95 -0.76
CA PHE A 100 -13.84 -4.11 -0.15
C PHE A 100 -14.97 -4.11 -1.17
N SER A 101 -14.85 -3.30 -2.24
CA SER A 101 -15.79 -3.32 -3.36
C SER A 101 -15.75 -4.64 -4.13
N ALA A 102 -14.55 -5.13 -4.46
CA ALA A 102 -14.36 -6.41 -5.15
C ALA A 102 -14.92 -7.59 -4.33
N TYR A 103 -14.71 -7.58 -3.01
CA TYR A 103 -15.18 -8.62 -2.09
C TYR A 103 -16.60 -8.39 -1.58
N LYS A 104 -17.35 -7.43 -2.14
CA LYS A 104 -18.70 -7.07 -1.67
C LYS A 104 -19.63 -8.27 -1.57
N SER A 105 -19.60 -9.21 -2.52
CA SER A 105 -20.45 -10.41 -2.47
C SER A 105 -20.08 -11.37 -1.33
N LEU A 106 -18.83 -11.35 -0.85
CA LEU A 106 -18.39 -12.11 0.32
C LEU A 106 -18.73 -11.39 1.63
N LEU A 107 -18.60 -10.07 1.64
CA LEU A 107 -18.69 -9.25 2.87
C LEU A 107 -20.11 -8.79 3.20
N THR A 108 -21.03 -8.74 2.23
CA THR A 108 -22.43 -8.32 2.46
C THR A 108 -23.22 -9.36 3.27
N ASN A 109 -24.25 -8.90 4.01
CA ASN A 109 -25.06 -9.77 4.88
C ASN A 109 -25.93 -10.78 4.11
N ASN A 110 -26.19 -10.55 2.82
CA ASN A 110 -27.04 -11.43 2.00
C ASN A 110 -26.25 -12.63 1.45
N ARG A 111 -25.44 -13.25 2.32
CA ARG A 111 -24.45 -14.27 1.97
C ARG A 111 -25.17 -15.48 1.39
N ARG A 112 -24.76 -15.90 0.20
CA ARG A 112 -24.76 -17.35 -0.07
C ARG A 112 -23.88 -17.95 1.03
N SER A 113 -24.43 -18.83 1.86
CA SER A 113 -23.67 -19.46 2.94
C SER A 113 -22.56 -20.31 2.34
N PHE A 114 -21.39 -19.71 2.14
CA PHE A 114 -20.21 -20.42 1.67
C PHE A 114 -19.68 -21.25 2.82
N LYS A 115 -19.44 -22.53 2.55
CA LYS A 115 -18.54 -23.32 3.39
C LYS A 115 -17.16 -22.65 3.40
N VAL A 116 -16.42 -22.76 4.51
CA VAL A 116 -15.08 -22.15 4.65
C VAL A 116 -14.15 -22.53 3.49
N GLU A 117 -14.23 -23.78 3.02
CA GLU A 117 -13.51 -24.29 1.85
C GLU A 117 -13.81 -23.54 0.53
N ASN A 118 -15.02 -22.98 0.39
CA ASN A 118 -15.45 -22.24 -0.79
C ASN A 118 -15.11 -20.75 -0.70
N ILE A 119 -14.93 -20.19 0.51
CA ILE A 119 -14.53 -18.78 0.70
C ILE A 119 -13.18 -18.54 0.02
N LYS A 120 -12.21 -19.44 0.22
CA LYS A 120 -10.88 -19.33 -0.42
C LYS A 120 -10.97 -19.30 -1.94
N LYS A 121 -11.79 -20.18 -2.54
CA LYS A 121 -11.99 -20.25 -3.99
C LYS A 121 -12.62 -18.97 -4.53
N HIS A 122 -13.66 -18.48 -3.86
CA HIS A 122 -14.36 -17.27 -4.26
C HIS A 122 -13.46 -16.02 -4.13
N LEU A 123 -12.64 -15.95 -3.08
CA LEU A 123 -11.65 -14.89 -2.93
C LEU A 123 -10.64 -14.90 -4.09
N ILE A 124 -10.09 -16.07 -4.46
CA ILE A 124 -9.15 -16.19 -5.58
C ILE A 124 -9.79 -15.71 -6.89
N ILE A 125 -11.04 -16.10 -7.17
CA ILE A 125 -11.77 -15.65 -8.36
C ILE A 125 -11.91 -14.13 -8.37
N GLN A 126 -12.30 -13.53 -7.24
CA GLN A 126 -12.48 -12.07 -7.14
C GLN A 126 -11.19 -11.28 -7.24
N CYS A 127 -10.08 -11.79 -6.67
CA CYS A 127 -8.76 -11.18 -6.82
C CYS A 127 -8.31 -11.15 -8.28
N ASN A 128 -8.63 -12.20 -9.04
CA ASN A 128 -8.18 -12.35 -10.43
C ASN A 128 -9.17 -11.77 -11.45
N ALA A 129 -10.43 -11.51 -11.07
CA ALA A 129 -11.45 -11.00 -11.98
C ALA A 129 -11.07 -9.65 -12.62
N GLY A 130 -10.28 -8.81 -11.95
CA GLY A 130 -9.78 -7.55 -12.50
C GLY A 130 -8.65 -7.68 -13.53
N ILE A 131 -8.17 -8.90 -13.82
CA ILE A 131 -7.10 -9.15 -14.80
C ILE A 131 -7.70 -9.33 -16.22
N GLU A 132 -8.94 -9.79 -16.35
CA GLU A 132 -9.58 -10.06 -17.65
C GLU A 132 -10.11 -8.78 -18.33
N ASP A 133 -10.41 -7.71 -17.57
CA ASP A 133 -10.89 -6.43 -18.12
C ASP A 133 -9.76 -5.49 -18.61
N ALA A 134 -8.48 -5.90 -18.47
CA ALA A 134 -7.31 -5.12 -18.90
C ALA A 134 -6.81 -5.48 -20.32
N GLU A 135 -7.40 -6.51 -20.94
CA GLU A 135 -7.16 -6.92 -22.34
C GLU A 135 -8.48 -6.89 -23.13
N CYS A 136 -9.07 -5.70 -23.30
CA CYS A 136 -10.06 -5.41 -24.34
C CYS A 136 -9.92 -3.97 -24.83
#